data_AF-A0A7K1TH82-F1
#
_entry.id   AF-A0A7K1TH82-F1
#
_cell.length_a   1.000
_cell.length_b   1.000
_cell.length_c   1.000
_cell.angle_alpha   90.00
_cell.angle_beta   90.00
_cell.angle_gamma   90.00
#
_symmetry.space_group_name_H-M   'P 1'
#
loop_
_entity.id
_entity.type
_entity.pdbx_description
1 polymer ?
#
loop_
_entity_poly.entity_id
_entity_poly.type
_entity_poly.pdbx_seq_one_letter_code
_entity_poly.pdbx_strand_id
1 'polypeptide(L)' 'MQLEYPVWQKGNASLRLIAGRAFAFECEQSFYSNHPNFTNLSGIYAKTLKLVTYEAPVAATALWNPENNYGALQIAATFF' A
#
# COMPACT_ATOMS: atom_id res chain seq x y z
N MET A 1 13.09 2.28 -3.77
CA MET A 1 13.15 1.19 -2.77
C MET A 1 11.83 1.15 -2.01
N GLN A 2 11.32 -0.05 -1.69
CA GLN A 2 10.07 -0.23 -0.96
C GLN A 2 10.28 -1.21 0.20
N LEU A 3 9.80 -0.85 1.38
CA LEU A 3 9.77 -1.68 2.57
C LEU A 3 8.33 -2.11 2.84
N GLU A 4 8.11 -3.40 3.05
CA GLU A 4 6.82 -3.94 3.47
C GLU A 4 6.94 -4.53 4.88
N TYR A 5 5.96 -4.25 5.73
CA TYR A 5 5.89 -4.75 7.09
C TYR A 5 4.53 -5.38 7.37
N PRO A 6 4.46 -6.69 7.70
CA PRO A 6 3.22 -7.34 8.10
C PRO A 6 2.89 -6.94 9.55
N VAL A 7 1.96 -6.01 9.72
CA VAL A 7 1.56 -5.51 11.05
C VAL A 7 0.72 -6.54 11.80
N TRP A 8 -0.17 -7.22 11.09
CA TRP A 8 -1.11 -8.15 11.71
C TRP A 8 -1.57 -9.20 10.71
N GLN A 9 -1.69 -10.44 11.18
CA GLN A 9 -2.24 -11.55 10.41
C GLN A 9 -3.03 -12.47 11.33
N LYS A 10 -4.28 -12.75 10.98
CA LYS A 10 -5.13 -13.69 11.73
C LYS A 10 -6.12 -14.37 10.80
N GLY A 11 -6.02 -15.70 10.72
CA GLY A 11 -6.93 -16.51 9.92
C GLY A 11 -6.97 -16.07 8.46
N ASN A 12 -8.13 -15.59 8.03
CA ASN A 12 -8.39 -15.13 6.66
C ASN A 12 -8.18 -13.62 6.46
N ALA A 13 -7.56 -12.91 7.39
CA ALA A 13 -7.35 -11.47 7.31
C ALA A 13 -5.90 -11.09 7.62
N SER A 14 -5.42 -10.04 6.94
CA SER A 14 -4.05 -9.51 7.09
C SER A 14 -4.02 -8.01 6.90
N LEU A 15 -3.15 -7.34 7.65
CA LEU A 15 -2.83 -5.92 7.52
C LEU A 15 -1.33 -5.76 7.28
N ARG A 16 -0.99 -5.03 6.23
CA ARG A 16 0.39 -4.76 5.83
C ARG A 16 0.58 -3.27 5.63
N LEU A 17 1.73 -2.76 6.04
CA LEU A 17 2.16 -1.40 5.75
C LEU A 17 3.31 -1.45 4.75
N ILE A 18 3.31 -0.50 3.84
CA ILE A 18 4.27 -0.38 2.76
C ILE A 18 4.79 1.05 2.77
N ALA A 19 6.10 1.22 2.78
CA ALA A 19 6.77 2.50 2.69
C ALA A 19 7.75 2.49 1.51
N GLY A 20 7.46 3.29 0.50
CA GLY A 20 8.29 3.53 -0.68
C GLY A 20 9.08 4.83 -0.56
N ARG A 21 10.36 4.78 -0.97
CA ARG A 21 11.22 5.94 -1.18
C ARG A 21 11.80 5.89 -2.59
N ALA A 22 11.69 6.98 -3.33
CA ALA A 22 12.41 7.18 -4.58
C ALA A 22 13.68 8.00 -4.31
N PHE A 23 14.82 7.53 -4.83
CA PHE A 23 16.10 8.24 -4.80
C PHE A 23 16.59 8.40 -6.25
N ALA A 24 17.16 9.56 -6.58
CA ALA A 24 17.90 9.77 -7.82
C ALA A 24 19.41 9.71 -7.50
N PHE A 25 20.18 8.89 -8.22
CA PHE A 25 21.60 8.63 -7.91
C PHE A 25 22.57 9.65 -8.54
N GLU A 26 22.11 10.55 -9.41
CA GLU A 26 22.98 11.48 -10.17
C GLU A 26 22.59 12.96 -10.11
N CYS A 27 21.52 13.34 -9.41
CA CYS A 27 21.15 14.75 -9.22
C CYS A 27 20.84 14.99 -7.74
N GLU A 28 21.38 16.07 -7.18
CA GLU A 28 21.04 16.63 -5.85
C GLU A 28 19.55 17.08 -5.74
N GLN A 29 18.71 16.68 -6.69
CA GLN A 29 17.26 16.86 -6.70
C GLN A 29 16.60 15.56 -7.14
N SER A 30 15.72 15.02 -6.29
CA SER A 30 14.83 13.95 -6.69
C SER A 30 13.89 14.51 -7.76
N PHE A 31 13.55 13.75 -8.81
CA PHE A 31 12.66 14.15 -9.91
C PHE A 31 11.29 14.73 -9.45
N TYR A 32 10.95 14.59 -8.16
CA TYR A 32 9.71 15.04 -7.56
C TYR A 32 9.90 15.96 -6.33
N SER A 33 11.12 16.25 -5.85
CA SER A 33 11.34 17.13 -4.68
C SER A 33 12.83 17.40 -4.34
N ASN A 34 13.10 18.52 -3.65
CA ASN A 34 14.42 18.97 -3.18
C ASN A 34 14.96 18.21 -1.93
N HIS A 35 14.21 17.25 -1.39
CA HIS A 35 14.61 16.52 -0.18
C HIS A 35 14.44 15.00 -0.33
N PRO A 36 15.35 14.19 0.24
CA PRO A 36 15.23 12.73 0.26
C PRO A 36 14.10 12.31 1.21
N ASN A 37 12.86 12.31 0.74
CA ASN A 37 11.69 12.02 1.58
C ASN A 37 11.03 10.67 1.27
N PHE A 38 10.07 10.28 2.09
CA PHE A 38 9.19 9.14 1.79
C PHE A 38 8.22 9.55 0.68
N THR A 39 8.23 8.84 -0.44
CA THR A 39 7.43 9.21 -1.62
C THR A 39 6.12 8.44 -1.70
N ASN A 40 5.99 7.34 -0.94
CA ASN A 40 4.78 6.55 -0.90
C ASN A 40 4.65 5.88 0.46
N LEU A 41 3.49 6.05 1.10
CA LEU A 41 3.07 5.28 2.26
C LEU A 41 1.76 4.61 1.88
N SER A 42 1.65 3.31 2.09
CA SER A 42 0.42 2.58 1.83
C SER A 42 0.13 1.55 2.89
N GLY A 43 -1.16 1.34 3.16
CA GLY A 43 -1.65 0.31 4.05
C GLY A 43 -2.63 -0.59 3.29
N ILE A 44 -2.39 -1.89 3.32
CA ILE A 44 -3.24 -2.89 2.68
C ILE A 44 -3.89 -3.74 3.76
N TYR A 45 -5.22 -3.69 3.83
CA TYR A 45 -6.03 -4.63 4.58
C TYR A 45 -6.68 -5.61 3.61
N ALA A 46 -6.34 -6.89 3.73
CA ALA A 46 -6.91 -7.95 2.90
C ALA A 46 -7.66 -8.96 3.77
N LYS A 47 -8.81 -9.42 3.28
CA LYS A 47 -9.61 -10.45 3.95
C LYS A 47 -10.30 -11.34 2.92
N THR A 48 -10.34 -12.65 3.15
CA THR A 48 -11.16 -13.57 2.36
C THR A 48 -12.52 -13.75 3.01
N LEU A 49 -13.59 -13.31 2.36
CA LEU A 49 -14.95 -13.53 2.84
C LEU A 49 -15.41 -14.94 2.43
N LYS A 50 -15.78 -15.76 3.41
CA LYS A 50 -16.42 -17.06 3.16
C LYS A 50 -17.92 -16.85 3.04
N LEU A 51 -18.43 -16.92 1.82
CA LEU A 51 -19.86 -17.10 1.57
C LEU A 51 -20.15 -18.61 1.55
N VAL A 52 -21.42 -19.00 1.71
CA VAL A 52 -21.84 -20.41 1.83
C VAL A 52 -21.33 -21.27 0.68
N THR A 53 -21.19 -20.68 -0.50
CA THR A 53 -20.87 -21.40 -1.74
C THR A 53 -19.59 -20.90 -2.42
N TYR A 54 -19.04 -19.76 -1.98
CA TYR A 54 -17.91 -19.10 -2.66
C TYR A 54 -16.98 -18.39 -1.67
N GLU A 55 -15.70 -18.34 -2.00
CA GLU A 55 -14.73 -17.50 -1.29
C GLU A 55 -14.46 -16.24 -2.12
N ALA A 56 -14.70 -15.07 -1.55
CA ALA A 56 -14.48 -13.78 -2.20
C ALA A 56 -13.32 -13.04 -1.51
N PRO A 57 -12.12 -13.03 -2.09
CA PRO A 57 -11.02 -12.19 -1.63
C PRO A 57 -11.38 -10.71 -1.79
N VAL A 58 -11.29 -9.95 -0.71
CA VAL A 58 -11.46 -8.49 -0.73
C VAL A 58 -10.22 -7.82 -0.14
N ALA A 59 -9.84 -6.67 -0.71
CA ALA A 59 -8.73 -5.88 -0.22
C ALA A 59 -9.06 -4.38 -0.29
N ALA A 60 -8.67 -3.65 0.75
CA ALA A 60 -8.68 -2.20 0.79
C ALA A 60 -7.24 -1.70 0.91
N THR A 61 -6.85 -0.80 0.01
CA THR A 61 -5.53 -0.17 0.01
C THR A 61 -5.68 1.33 0.17
N ALA A 62 -5.15 1.87 1.25
CA ALA A 62 -4.97 3.32 1.40
C ALA A 62 -3.57 3.68 0.95
N LEU A 63 -3.45 4.62 0.02
CA LEU A 63 -2.17 5.16 -0.46
C LEU A 63 -2.10 6.64 -0.10
N TRP A 64 -0.93 7.08 0.33
CA TRP A 64 -0.63 8.47 0.61
C TRP A 64 0.77 8.81 0.11
N ASN A 65 0.86 9.87 -0.68
CA ASN A 65 2.10 10.48 -1.12
C ASN A 65 2.24 11.83 -0.39
N PRO A 66 3.08 11.91 0.65
CA PRO A 66 3.26 13.15 1.40
C PRO A 66 3.92 14.26 0.57
N GLU A 67 4.74 13.91 -0.43
CA GLU A 67 5.42 14.90 -1.28
C GLU A 67 4.44 15.68 -2.16
N ASN A 68 3.43 15.00 -2.70
CA ASN A 68 2.40 15.62 -3.53
C ASN A 68 1.12 15.92 -2.74
N ASN A 69 1.14 15.70 -1.43
CA ASN A 69 -0.03 15.76 -0.53
C ASN A 69 -1.28 15.08 -1.13
N TYR A 70 -1.07 13.93 -1.78
CA TYR A 70 -2.11 13.21 -2.51
C TYR A 70 -2.40 11.87 -1.85
N GLY A 71 -3.68 11.57 -1.64
CA GLY A 71 -4.14 10.30 -1.10
C GLY A 71 -5.10 9.60 -2.07
N ALA A 72 -5.05 8.28 -2.11
CA ALA A 72 -6.00 7.46 -2.85
C ALA A 72 -6.47 6.28 -1.98
N LEU A 73 -7.74 5.90 -2.14
CA LEU A 73 -8.29 4.70 -1.54
C LEU A 73 -8.73 3.76 -2.66
N GLN A 74 -8.25 2.54 -2.64
CA GLN A 74 -8.61 1.49 -3.58
C GLN A 74 -9.31 0.36 -2.85
N ILE A 75 -10.43 -0.09 -3.39
CA ILE A 75 -11.16 -1.27 -2.93
C ILE A 75 -11.16 -2.26 -4.09
N ALA A 76 -10.73 -3.49 -3.84
CA ALA A 76 -10.70 -4.58 -4.81
C ALA A 76 -11.45 -5.79 -4.25
N ALA A 77 -12.25 -6.42 -5.10
CA ALA A 77 -12.92 -7.68 -4.80
C ALA A 77 -12.74 -8.61 -6.01
N THR A 78 -12.41 -9.87 -5.75
CA THR A 78 -12.25 -10.89 -6.81
C THR A 78 -13.40 -11.90 -6.72
N PHE A 79 -14.03 -12.15 -7.86
CA PHE A 79 -15.09 -13.15 -8.03
C PHE A 79 -14.65 -14.11 -9.14
N PHE A 80 -14.79 -15.42 -8.90
CA PHE A 80 -14.42 -16.49 -9.83
C PHE A 80 -15.68 -17.20 -10.35
#